data_AF-A0A239VJM5-F1
#
_entry.id   AF-A0A239VJM5-F1
#
_cell.length_a   1.000
_cell.length_b   1.000
_cell.length_c   1.000
_cell.angle_alpha   90.00
_cell.angle_beta   90.00
_cell.angle_gamma   90.00
#
_symmetry.space_group_name_H-M   'P 1'
#
loop_
_entity.id
_entity.type
_entity.pdbx_description
1 polymer ?
#
loop_
_entity_poly.entity_id
_entity_poly.type
_entity_poly.pdbx_seq_one_letter_code
_entity_poly.pdbx_strand_id
1 'polypeptide(L)'
;MLTPTGWTFLQTRLGVGRLFEVRTEWGWVWSNGPVAAIKFAGLPLVPDPLGWSQMAVADELFGEVTPLRGVRAVGPATRVSWRRSRLTVHSLDTVSSQLWHEGELDDLVEEAAADLKGAVASIGRWFDGAPTVDLSGGRDSRLVAAAFLVSGTAITLHSHDAVPGDLVIAKELVGLLGREVEHRIKHTESGGTGAVQMPSGMDAAYAWHAYAEGLRPSSFLLHRPPNSGC
;
A
#
# COMPACT_ATOMS: atom_id res chain seq x y z
N MET A 1 16.31 -35.51 7.79
CA MET A 1 15.98 -34.12 7.41
C MET A 1 15.98 -34.06 5.88
N LEU A 2 14.81 -33.94 5.25
CA LEU A 2 14.73 -33.75 3.80
C LEU A 2 15.11 -32.30 3.51
N THR A 3 16.27 -32.08 2.91
CA THR A 3 16.64 -30.77 2.39
C THR A 3 15.63 -30.39 1.30
N PRO A 4 14.95 -29.24 1.40
CA PRO A 4 14.03 -28.81 0.35
C PRO A 4 14.75 -28.78 -0.99
N THR A 5 14.25 -29.52 -1.99
CA THR A 5 14.84 -29.61 -3.34
C THR A 5 14.67 -28.31 -4.16
N GLY A 6 14.10 -27.28 -3.55
CA GLY A 6 13.89 -25.96 -4.12
C GLY A 6 12.82 -25.18 -3.36
N TRP A 7 12.67 -23.92 -3.73
CA TRP A 7 11.66 -23.01 -3.19
C TRP A 7 11.11 -22.13 -4.31
N THR A 8 9.91 -21.60 -4.10
CA THR A 8 9.26 -20.65 -4.99
C THR A 8 8.54 -19.63 -4.12
N PHE A 9 8.68 -18.34 -4.45
CA PHE A 9 7.81 -17.29 -3.93
C PHE A 9 7.17 -16.51 -5.07
N LEU A 10 6.04 -15.88 -4.77
CA LEU A 10 5.21 -15.15 -5.71
C LEU A 10 4.95 -13.75 -5.14
N GLN A 11 5.24 -12.73 -5.95
CA GLN A 11 4.77 -11.37 -5.68
C GLN A 11 3.31 -11.22 -6.13
N THR A 12 2.54 -10.42 -5.40
CA THR A 12 1.14 -10.16 -5.74
C THR A 12 1.02 -9.46 -7.09
N ARG A 13 -0.15 -9.60 -7.73
CA ARG A 13 -0.44 -9.02 -9.05
C ARG A 13 -0.18 -7.51 -9.12
N LEU A 14 -0.40 -6.82 -7.99
CA LEU A 14 -0.26 -5.36 -7.86
C LEU A 14 1.01 -4.93 -7.10
N GLY A 15 1.83 -5.88 -6.62
CA GLY A 15 3.04 -5.56 -5.86
C GLY A 15 2.82 -4.98 -4.46
N VAL A 16 1.60 -5.11 -3.90
CA VAL A 16 1.23 -4.54 -2.60
C VAL A 16 2.04 -5.13 -1.44
N GLY A 17 2.41 -6.41 -1.52
CA GLY A 17 3.32 -7.07 -0.59
C GLY A 17 4.77 -6.91 -1.02
N ARG A 18 5.25 -5.67 -1.04
CA ARG A 18 6.53 -5.31 -1.68
C ARG A 18 7.67 -6.26 -1.30
N LEU A 19 8.47 -6.60 -2.31
CA LEU A 19 9.59 -7.51 -2.17
C LEU A 19 10.82 -6.83 -2.74
N PHE A 20 11.93 -6.96 -2.03
CA PHE A 20 13.20 -6.36 -2.39
C PHE A 20 14.22 -7.46 -2.59
N GLU A 21 15.12 -7.25 -3.54
CA GLU A 21 16.23 -8.14 -3.83
C GLU A 21 17.57 -7.42 -3.65
N VAL A 22 18.53 -8.15 -3.08
CA VAL A 22 19.94 -7.76 -2.99
C VAL A 22 20.76 -8.92 -3.53
N ARG A 23 21.62 -8.63 -4.50
CA ARG A 23 22.56 -9.60 -5.05
C ARG A 23 23.89 -9.49 -4.33
N THR A 24 24.42 -10.63 -3.89
CA THR A 24 25.72 -10.76 -3.23
C THR A 24 26.62 -11.72 -4.02
N GLU A 25 27.88 -11.84 -3.62
CA GLU A 25 28.80 -12.83 -4.19
C GLU A 25 28.38 -14.27 -3.88
N TRP A 26 27.75 -14.48 -2.73
CA TRP A 26 27.32 -15.79 -2.24
C TRP A 26 25.87 -16.13 -2.60
N GLY A 27 25.12 -15.21 -3.20
CA GLY A 27 23.78 -15.50 -3.70
C GLY A 27 22.87 -14.28 -3.74
N TRP A 28 21.63 -14.50 -3.33
CA TRP A 28 20.56 -13.52 -3.36
C TRP A 28 19.87 -13.47 -2.01
N VAL A 29 19.53 -12.26 -1.59
CA VAL A 29 18.74 -12.00 -0.40
C VAL A 29 17.44 -11.35 -0.85
N TRP A 30 16.32 -11.93 -0.41
CA TRP A 30 15.00 -11.34 -0.61
C TRP A 30 14.36 -11.01 0.73
N SER A 31 13.70 -9.85 0.81
CA SER A 31 12.99 -9.41 2.01
C SER A 31 11.85 -8.48 1.63
N ASN A 32 10.82 -8.41 2.47
CA ASN A 32 9.79 -7.35 2.38
C ASN A 32 10.27 -6.01 2.96
N GLY A 33 11.48 -5.95 3.52
CA GLY A 33 12.13 -4.73 3.99
C GLY A 33 13.48 -4.49 3.29
N PRO A 34 13.71 -3.34 2.63
CA PRO A 34 14.93 -3.10 1.85
C PRO A 34 16.17 -2.97 2.74
N VAL A 35 16.01 -2.34 3.91
CA VAL A 35 17.08 -2.23 4.93
C VAL A 35 17.42 -3.60 5.53
N ALA A 36 16.41 -4.44 5.78
CA ALA A 36 16.63 -5.79 6.30
C ALA A 36 17.40 -6.65 5.29
N ALA A 37 17.09 -6.53 3.99
CA ALA A 37 17.82 -7.23 2.93
C ALA A 37 19.31 -6.83 2.90
N ILE A 38 19.63 -5.52 2.89
CA ILE A 38 21.03 -5.04 2.92
C ILE A 38 21.76 -5.50 4.18
N LYS A 39 21.14 -5.34 5.36
CA LYS A 39 21.78 -5.68 6.63
C LYS A 39 22.07 -7.18 6.71
N PHE A 40 21.11 -8.01 6.30
CA PHE A 40 21.32 -9.46 6.23
C PHE A 40 22.40 -9.83 5.21
N ALA A 41 22.48 -9.11 4.09
CA ALA A 41 23.52 -9.28 3.09
C ALA A 41 24.94 -8.89 3.57
N GLY A 42 25.05 -8.22 4.72
CA GLY A 42 26.33 -7.70 5.24
C GLY A 42 26.88 -6.52 4.44
N LEU A 43 26.03 -5.84 3.66
CA LEU A 43 26.43 -4.70 2.82
C LEU A 43 26.22 -3.37 3.56
N PRO A 44 26.99 -2.31 3.22
CA PRO A 44 26.78 -0.99 3.79
C PRO A 44 25.47 -0.36 3.28
N LEU A 45 24.80 0.41 4.13
CA LEU A 45 23.67 1.25 3.73
C LEU A 45 24.18 2.51 3.01
N VAL A 46 24.10 2.50 1.68
CA VAL A 46 24.55 3.61 0.84
C VAL A 46 23.35 4.21 0.10
N PRO A 47 23.11 5.52 0.18
CA PRO A 47 22.08 6.20 -0.62
C PRO A 47 22.26 5.98 -2.13
N ASP A 48 21.16 5.70 -2.84
CA ASP A 48 21.15 5.67 -4.30
C ASP A 48 20.78 7.03 -4.90
N PRO A 49 21.69 7.71 -5.64
CA PRO A 49 21.41 9.05 -6.18
C PRO A 49 20.17 9.12 -7.07
N LEU A 50 19.87 8.07 -7.85
CA LEU A 50 18.70 8.02 -8.71
C LEU A 50 17.42 7.89 -7.88
N GLY A 51 17.41 6.96 -6.92
CA GLY A 51 16.27 6.79 -6.01
C GLY A 51 15.96 8.07 -5.23
N TRP A 52 16.98 8.74 -4.70
CA TRP A 52 16.81 10.02 -4.01
C TRP A 52 16.34 11.15 -4.93
N SER A 53 16.79 11.17 -6.17
CA SER A 53 16.35 12.15 -7.16
C SER A 53 14.89 11.94 -7.55
N GLN A 54 14.45 10.69 -7.73
CA GLN A 54 13.04 10.37 -7.98
C GLN A 54 12.15 10.79 -6.81
N MET A 55 12.56 10.47 -5.58
CA MET A 55 11.84 10.89 -4.39
C MET A 55 11.76 12.41 -4.28
N ALA A 56 12.85 13.13 -4.56
CA ALA A 56 12.88 14.59 -4.48
C ALA A 56 11.99 15.29 -5.53
N VAL A 57 11.84 14.69 -6.71
CA VAL A 57 11.09 15.30 -7.82
C VAL A 57 9.63 14.90 -7.82
N ALA A 58 9.33 13.64 -7.51
CA ALA A 58 8.02 13.05 -7.70
C ALA A 58 7.35 12.54 -6.41
N ASP A 59 8.05 12.56 -5.27
CA ASP A 59 7.61 11.92 -4.02
C ASP A 59 7.25 10.43 -4.21
N GLU A 60 7.82 9.80 -5.25
CA GLU A 60 7.55 8.44 -5.67
C GLU A 60 8.79 7.80 -6.31
N LEU A 61 8.88 6.46 -6.21
CA LEU A 61 9.93 5.65 -6.83
C LEU A 61 9.35 4.83 -7.97
N PHE A 62 10.04 4.85 -9.10
CA PHE A 62 9.57 4.22 -10.33
C PHE A 62 10.37 2.98 -10.70
N GLY A 63 9.67 1.98 -11.24
CA GLY A 63 10.26 0.73 -11.68
C GLY A 63 10.86 -0.07 -10.53
N GLU A 64 12.09 -0.56 -10.71
CA GLU A 64 12.78 -1.41 -9.74
C GLU A 64 13.74 -0.63 -8.82
N VAL A 65 13.63 0.71 -8.82
CA VAL A 65 14.53 1.62 -8.07
C VAL A 65 14.14 1.68 -6.60
N THR A 66 15.14 1.83 -5.74
CA THR A 66 14.96 2.08 -4.30
C THR A 66 15.89 3.23 -3.86
N PRO A 67 15.71 3.82 -2.65
CA PRO A 67 16.60 4.87 -2.17
C PRO A 67 17.96 4.33 -1.69
N LEU A 68 18.19 3.01 -1.79
CA LEU A 68 19.38 2.32 -1.31
C LEU A 68 20.12 1.65 -2.47
N ARG A 69 21.41 1.95 -2.59
CA ARG A 69 22.27 1.37 -3.61
C ARG A 69 22.40 -0.14 -3.41
N GLY A 70 22.25 -0.89 -4.50
CA GLY A 70 22.35 -2.36 -4.47
C GLY A 70 21.09 -3.09 -3.99
N VAL A 71 20.00 -2.36 -3.70
CA VAL A 71 18.67 -2.94 -3.47
C VAL A 71 17.78 -2.60 -4.65
N ARG A 72 17.06 -3.60 -5.15
CA ARG A 72 16.06 -3.44 -6.20
C ARG A 72 14.69 -3.84 -5.68
N ALA A 73 13.66 -3.11 -6.09
CA ALA A 73 12.29 -3.55 -5.88
C ALA A 73 11.96 -4.63 -6.92
N VAL A 74 11.44 -5.77 -6.48
CA VAL A 74 10.95 -6.82 -7.36
C VAL A 74 9.60 -6.37 -7.91
N GLY A 75 9.47 -6.39 -9.23
CA GLY A 75 8.25 -5.97 -9.92
C GLY A 75 7.01 -6.79 -9.53
N PRO A 76 5.80 -6.23 -9.76
CA PRO A 76 4.55 -6.93 -9.51
C PRO A 76 4.47 -8.24 -10.31
N ALA A 77 3.65 -9.18 -9.84
CA ALA A 77 3.38 -10.46 -10.51
C ALA A 77 4.63 -11.27 -10.90
N THR A 78 5.69 -11.12 -10.12
CA THR A 78 6.94 -11.84 -10.32
C THR A 78 6.94 -13.15 -9.55
N ARG A 79 7.24 -14.24 -10.25
CA ARG A 79 7.55 -15.55 -9.69
C ARG A 79 9.06 -15.74 -9.68
N VAL A 80 9.60 -16.03 -8.52
CA VAL A 80 11.01 -16.42 -8.36
C VAL A 80 11.06 -17.86 -7.87
N SER A 81 11.87 -18.69 -8.52
CA SER A 81 12.00 -20.10 -8.21
C SER A 81 13.46 -20.52 -8.20
N TRP A 82 13.86 -21.24 -7.17
CA TRP A 82 15.15 -21.92 -7.09
C TRP A 82 14.94 -23.41 -7.11
N ARG A 83 15.43 -24.09 -8.15
CA ARG A 83 15.40 -25.56 -8.26
C ARG A 83 16.66 -26.05 -8.95
N ARG A 84 17.21 -27.19 -8.48
CA ARG A 84 18.41 -27.82 -9.08
C ARG A 84 19.57 -26.83 -9.30
N SER A 85 19.84 -25.99 -8.30
CA SER A 85 20.88 -24.94 -8.35
C SER A 85 20.68 -23.87 -9.43
N ARG A 86 19.45 -23.69 -9.93
CA ARG A 86 19.10 -22.69 -10.93
C ARG A 86 18.04 -21.74 -10.36
N LEU A 87 18.35 -20.44 -10.40
CA LEU A 87 17.38 -19.37 -10.19
C LEU A 87 16.63 -19.12 -11.50
N THR A 88 15.30 -19.03 -11.42
CA THR A 88 14.45 -18.62 -12.52
C THR A 88 13.51 -17.53 -12.04
N VAL A 89 13.47 -16.43 -12.77
CA VAL A 89 12.59 -15.28 -12.51
C VAL A 89 11.67 -15.14 -13.72
N HIS A 90 10.36 -15.13 -13.47
CA HIS A 90 9.34 -14.91 -14.47
C HIS A 90 8.42 -13.79 -13.99
N SER A 91 8.28 -12.72 -14.75
CA SER A 91 7.26 -11.70 -14.54
C SER A 91 6.10 -11.90 -15.51
N LEU A 92 4.89 -11.61 -15.05
CA LEU A 92 3.71 -11.55 -15.89
C LEU A 92 3.35 -10.10 -16.16
N ASP A 93 2.97 -9.79 -17.39
CA ASP A 93 2.37 -8.48 -17.69
C ASP A 93 0.90 -8.50 -17.25
N THR A 94 0.66 -7.82 -16.14
CA THR A 94 -0.68 -7.72 -15.55
C THR A 94 -1.44 -6.50 -15.99
N VAL A 95 -0.76 -5.52 -16.60
CA VAL A 95 -1.33 -4.23 -16.98
C VAL A 95 -1.97 -4.35 -18.34
N SER A 96 -1.30 -4.98 -19.32
CA SER A 96 -1.92 -5.17 -20.65
C SER A 96 -3.22 -5.96 -20.58
N SER A 97 -3.30 -6.97 -19.70
CA SER A 97 -4.53 -7.73 -19.45
C SER A 97 -5.64 -6.93 -18.77
N GLN A 98 -5.37 -5.70 -18.30
CA GLN A 98 -6.36 -4.80 -17.70
C GLN A 98 -6.72 -3.61 -18.62
N LEU A 99 -5.96 -3.39 -19.70
CA LEU A 99 -6.18 -2.25 -20.58
C LEU A 99 -7.20 -2.53 -21.69
N TRP A 100 -7.61 -3.78 -21.87
CA TRP A 100 -8.53 -4.19 -22.94
C TRP A 100 -9.73 -4.90 -22.33
N HIS A 101 -10.90 -4.29 -22.49
CA HIS A 101 -12.18 -4.89 -22.16
C HIS A 101 -13.06 -4.78 -23.41
N GLU A 102 -13.67 -5.89 -23.81
CA GLU A 102 -14.63 -5.95 -24.91
C GLU A 102 -16.00 -6.27 -24.33
N GLY A 103 -17.04 -5.51 -24.70
CA GLY A 103 -18.39 -5.71 -24.21
C GLY A 103 -19.24 -4.45 -24.24
N GLU A 104 -20.53 -4.62 -24.00
CA GLU A 104 -21.47 -3.51 -23.81
C GLU A 104 -21.27 -2.89 -22.41
N LEU A 105 -21.46 -1.57 -22.30
CA LEU A 105 -21.18 -0.83 -21.07
C LEU A 105 -21.96 -1.37 -19.86
N ASP A 106 -23.23 -1.74 -20.05
CA ASP A 106 -24.09 -2.23 -18.98
C ASP A 106 -23.58 -3.56 -18.40
N ASP A 107 -23.12 -4.47 -19.28
CA ASP A 107 -22.52 -5.74 -18.86
C ASP A 107 -21.22 -5.52 -18.09
N LEU A 108 -20.37 -4.58 -18.56
CA LEU A 108 -19.12 -4.22 -17.89
C LEU A 108 -19.35 -3.60 -16.51
N VAL A 109 -20.42 -2.82 -16.33
CA VAL A 109 -20.78 -2.23 -15.04
C VAL A 109 -21.24 -3.29 -14.05
N GLU A 110 -22.09 -4.24 -14.49
CA GLU A 110 -22.53 -5.35 -13.66
C GLU A 110 -21.37 -6.28 -13.28
N GLU A 111 -20.47 -6.58 -14.21
CA GLU A 111 -19.26 -7.36 -13.96
C GLU A 111 -18.36 -6.65 -12.93
N ALA A 112 -18.10 -5.35 -13.10
CA ALA A 112 -17.30 -4.57 -12.16
C ALA A 112 -17.94 -4.52 -10.76
N ALA A 113 -19.26 -4.43 -10.67
CA ALA A 113 -19.97 -4.47 -9.39
C ALA A 113 -19.86 -5.84 -8.71
N ALA A 114 -19.98 -6.93 -9.48
CA ALA A 114 -19.82 -8.29 -8.99
C ALA A 114 -18.39 -8.55 -8.50
N ASP A 115 -17.38 -8.12 -9.26
CA ASP A 115 -15.97 -8.24 -8.91
C ASP A 115 -15.63 -7.46 -7.65
N LEU A 116 -16.09 -6.20 -7.55
CA LEU A 116 -15.87 -5.38 -6.36
C LEU A 116 -16.52 -6.02 -5.12
N LYS A 117 -17.75 -6.52 -5.25
CA LYS A 117 -18.45 -7.26 -4.18
C LYS A 117 -17.68 -8.52 -3.77
N GLY A 118 -17.17 -9.28 -4.74
CA GLY A 118 -16.37 -10.48 -4.50
C GLY A 118 -15.06 -10.17 -3.77
N ALA A 119 -14.37 -9.11 -4.19
CA ALA A 119 -13.13 -8.65 -3.57
C ALA A 119 -13.34 -8.24 -2.10
N VAL A 120 -14.32 -7.38 -1.81
CA VAL A 120 -14.58 -6.94 -0.43
C VAL A 120 -15.10 -8.07 0.46
N ALA A 121 -15.88 -9.01 -0.08
CA ALA A 121 -16.28 -10.21 0.65
C ALA A 121 -15.07 -11.09 1.00
N SER A 122 -14.08 -11.18 0.11
CA SER A 122 -12.83 -11.88 0.39
C SER A 122 -11.99 -11.18 1.45
N ILE A 123 -11.92 -9.86 1.41
CA ILE A 123 -11.24 -9.04 2.43
C ILE A 123 -11.93 -9.23 3.77
N GLY A 124 -13.26 -9.17 3.83
CA GLY A 124 -14.04 -9.33 5.06
C GLY A 124 -13.75 -10.64 5.80
N ARG A 125 -13.50 -11.74 5.08
CA ARG A 125 -13.15 -13.04 5.69
C ARG A 125 -11.79 -13.07 6.39
N TRP A 126 -10.93 -12.09 6.15
CA TRP A 126 -9.58 -12.03 6.74
C TRP A 126 -9.55 -11.31 8.09
N PHE A 127 -10.64 -10.64 8.46
CA PHE A 127 -10.73 -9.93 9.73
C PHE A 127 -11.50 -10.77 10.75
N ASP A 128 -10.94 -10.92 11.95
CA ASP A 128 -11.60 -11.58 13.09
C ASP A 128 -12.76 -10.73 13.68
N GLY A 129 -13.04 -9.55 13.09
CA GLY A 129 -14.09 -8.62 13.49
C GLY A 129 -14.52 -7.73 12.33
N ALA A 130 -15.29 -6.69 12.62
CA ALA A 130 -15.76 -5.75 11.60
C ALA A 130 -14.59 -4.87 11.09
N PRO A 131 -14.18 -4.95 9.81
CA PRO A 131 -13.19 -4.04 9.27
C PRO A 131 -13.70 -2.60 9.35
N THR A 132 -12.78 -1.69 9.64
CA THR A 132 -13.04 -0.24 9.55
C THR A 132 -12.92 0.19 8.10
N VAL A 133 -13.95 0.86 7.58
CA VAL A 133 -13.99 1.38 6.21
C VAL A 133 -14.16 2.89 6.28
N ASP A 134 -13.22 3.61 5.67
CA ASP A 134 -13.28 5.06 5.59
C ASP A 134 -14.38 5.51 4.62
N LEU A 135 -15.23 6.42 5.07
CA LEU A 135 -16.31 7.04 4.32
C LEU A 135 -16.13 8.56 4.30
N SER A 136 -15.98 9.10 3.10
CA SER A 136 -15.96 10.54 2.81
C SER A 136 -17.03 10.89 1.76
N GLY A 137 -17.17 12.18 1.43
CA GLY A 137 -18.03 12.63 0.34
C GLY A 137 -17.52 12.26 -1.06
N GLY A 138 -16.27 11.78 -1.16
CA GLY A 138 -15.64 11.36 -2.41
C GLY A 138 -16.36 10.18 -3.07
N ARG A 139 -16.30 10.09 -4.41
CA ARG A 139 -16.94 8.99 -5.17
C ARG A 139 -16.37 7.62 -4.77
N ASP A 140 -15.06 7.52 -4.65
CA ASP A 140 -14.40 6.22 -4.51
C ASP A 140 -14.63 5.63 -3.11
N SER A 141 -14.52 6.43 -2.05
CA SER A 141 -14.85 6.00 -0.68
C SER A 141 -16.31 5.56 -0.56
N ARG A 142 -17.24 6.27 -1.22
CA ARG A 142 -18.67 5.89 -1.27
C ARG A 142 -18.88 4.54 -1.95
N LEU A 143 -18.21 4.32 -3.08
CA LEU A 143 -18.30 3.06 -3.83
C LEU A 143 -17.73 1.88 -3.01
N VAL A 144 -16.58 2.06 -2.37
CA VAL A 144 -15.98 1.02 -1.50
C VAL A 144 -16.86 0.72 -0.31
N ALA A 145 -17.36 1.74 0.40
CA ALA A 145 -18.29 1.54 1.52
C ALA A 145 -19.56 0.80 1.09
N ALA A 146 -20.17 1.21 -0.03
CA ALA A 146 -21.33 0.54 -0.60
C ALA A 146 -21.06 -0.93 -0.94
N ALA A 147 -19.89 -1.24 -1.51
CA ALA A 147 -19.49 -2.62 -1.81
C ALA A 147 -19.39 -3.48 -0.54
N PHE A 148 -18.74 -2.98 0.51
CA PHE A 148 -18.70 -3.70 1.79
C PHE A 148 -20.11 -3.93 2.35
N LEU A 149 -20.95 -2.90 2.33
CA LEU A 149 -22.34 -2.97 2.80
C LEU A 149 -23.17 -4.01 2.03
N VAL A 150 -23.06 -4.07 0.70
CA VAL A 150 -23.83 -5.01 -0.14
C VAL A 150 -23.27 -6.43 -0.11
N SER A 151 -22.00 -6.59 0.25
CA SER A 151 -21.37 -7.92 0.45
C SER A 151 -21.90 -8.67 1.67
N GLY A 152 -22.58 -7.96 2.59
CA GLY A 152 -23.03 -8.52 3.86
C GLY A 152 -21.93 -8.61 4.92
N THR A 153 -20.74 -8.10 4.64
CA THR A 153 -19.65 -7.98 5.63
C THR A 153 -20.07 -6.95 6.69
N ALA A 154 -20.04 -7.34 7.96
CA ALA A 154 -20.21 -6.39 9.06
C ALA A 154 -19.04 -5.41 9.06
N ILE A 155 -19.29 -4.11 9.05
CA ILE A 155 -18.26 -3.07 9.00
C ILE A 155 -18.50 -1.99 10.04
N THR A 156 -17.43 -1.29 10.40
CA THR A 156 -17.50 -0.01 11.08
C THR A 156 -17.15 1.08 10.07
N LEU A 157 -18.06 2.03 9.84
CA LEU A 157 -17.78 3.19 9.01
C LEU A 157 -17.00 4.22 9.81
N HIS A 158 -16.06 4.88 9.17
CA HIS A 158 -15.23 5.90 9.81
C HIS A 158 -15.14 7.15 8.94
N SER A 159 -15.33 8.33 9.55
CA SER A 159 -15.30 9.60 8.82
C SER A 159 -14.46 10.64 9.54
N HIS A 160 -13.82 11.49 8.74
CA HIS A 160 -12.97 12.59 9.18
C HIS A 160 -13.53 13.94 8.77
N ASP A 161 -13.19 14.96 9.56
CA ASP A 161 -13.54 16.37 9.29
C ASP A 161 -12.36 17.16 8.70
N ALA A 162 -11.46 16.46 7.98
CA ALA A 162 -10.25 17.07 7.44
C ALA A 162 -10.52 17.97 6.22
N VAL A 163 -11.57 17.65 5.45
CA VAL A 163 -12.00 18.41 4.27
C VAL A 163 -13.36 19.03 4.57
N PRO A 164 -13.53 20.35 4.44
CA PRO A 164 -14.81 21.01 4.67
C PRO A 164 -15.93 20.39 3.82
N GLY A 165 -17.02 19.98 4.47
CA GLY A 165 -18.21 19.41 3.81
C GLY A 165 -18.19 17.89 3.65
N ASP A 166 -17.04 17.23 3.71
CA ASP A 166 -16.96 15.77 3.56
C ASP A 166 -17.70 15.02 4.67
N LEU A 167 -17.59 15.51 5.92
CA LEU A 167 -18.28 14.90 7.06
C LEU A 167 -19.80 15.03 6.96
N VAL A 168 -20.31 16.13 6.37
CA VAL A 168 -21.75 16.34 6.19
C VAL A 168 -22.30 15.28 5.23
N ILE A 169 -21.65 15.12 4.07
CA ILE A 169 -22.04 14.12 3.08
C ILE A 169 -21.96 12.71 3.67
N ALA A 170 -20.88 12.38 4.39
CA ALA A 170 -20.74 11.07 5.02
C ALA A 170 -21.87 10.77 6.03
N LYS A 171 -22.26 11.76 6.85
CA LYS A 171 -23.39 11.64 7.78
C LYS A 171 -24.72 11.44 7.06
N GLU A 172 -24.97 12.21 6.00
CA GLU A 172 -26.18 12.07 5.19
C GLU A 172 -26.27 10.66 4.59
N LEU A 173 -25.18 10.15 4.04
CA LEU A 173 -25.13 8.79 3.47
C LEU A 173 -25.40 7.71 4.50
N VAL A 174 -24.82 7.81 5.70
CA VAL A 174 -25.11 6.88 6.80
C VAL A 174 -26.58 6.96 7.20
N GLY A 175 -27.15 8.16 7.27
CA GLY A 175 -28.58 8.36 7.56
C GLY A 175 -29.52 7.71 6.54
N LEU A 176 -29.07 7.53 5.29
CA LEU A 176 -29.84 6.86 4.24
C LEU A 176 -29.82 5.33 4.31
N LEU A 177 -28.96 4.71 5.13
CA LEU A 177 -28.71 3.27 5.06
C LEU A 177 -29.87 2.37 5.49
N GLY A 178 -30.96 2.90 6.05
CA GLY A 178 -32.15 2.11 6.43
C GLY A 178 -31.89 1.00 7.46
N ARG A 179 -30.66 0.89 7.97
CA ARG A 179 -30.18 -0.06 8.97
C ARG A 179 -29.10 0.61 9.80
N GLU A 180 -28.95 0.18 11.05
CA GLU A 180 -27.86 0.64 11.89
C GLU A 180 -26.52 0.05 11.42
N VAL A 181 -25.53 0.93 11.32
CA VAL A 181 -24.13 0.59 11.07
C VAL A 181 -23.32 1.44 12.05
N GLU A 182 -22.32 0.85 12.71
CA GLU A 182 -21.44 1.61 13.58
C GLU A 182 -20.72 2.69 12.76
N HIS A 183 -20.86 3.96 13.16
CA HIS A 183 -20.22 5.09 12.49
C HIS A 183 -19.36 5.87 13.49
N ARG A 184 -18.04 5.79 13.33
CA ARG A 184 -17.06 6.50 14.16
C ARG A 184 -16.64 7.79 13.47
N ILE A 185 -16.81 8.91 14.15
CA ILE A 185 -16.39 10.23 13.65
C ILE A 185 -15.16 10.68 14.42
N LYS A 186 -14.10 11.03 13.70
CA LYS A 186 -12.91 11.65 14.29
C LYS A 186 -12.77 13.07 13.77
N HIS A 187 -12.92 14.03 14.68
CA HIS A 187 -12.58 15.42 14.41
C HIS A 187 -11.05 15.56 14.42
N THR A 188 -10.47 15.78 13.25
CA THR A 188 -9.07 16.17 13.14
C THR A 188 -8.99 17.65 13.50
N GLU A 189 -8.11 18.05 14.42
CA GLU A 189 -7.80 19.47 14.60
C GLU A 189 -7.42 20.03 13.23
N SER A 190 -8.23 20.96 12.73
CA SER A 190 -7.99 21.68 11.47
C SER A 190 -6.53 22.08 11.38
N GLY A 191 -5.82 21.59 10.36
CA GLY A 191 -4.39 21.85 10.17
C GLY A 191 -4.08 23.33 10.39
N GLY A 192 -3.25 23.61 11.39
CA GLY A 192 -2.90 24.98 11.77
C GLY A 192 -2.30 25.74 10.59
N THR A 193 -2.84 26.93 10.32
CA THR A 193 -2.31 27.93 9.38
C THR A 193 -1.04 28.61 9.92
N GLY A 194 -0.07 27.82 10.38
CA GLY A 194 1.22 28.33 10.82
C GLY A 194 2.12 28.63 9.61
N ALA A 195 2.72 29.82 9.57
CA ALA A 195 3.68 30.19 8.52
C ALA A 195 4.86 29.22 8.51
N VAL A 196 5.08 28.55 7.39
CA VAL A 196 6.22 27.64 7.17
C VAL A 196 7.48 28.48 6.97
N GLN A 197 8.27 28.65 8.03
CA GLN A 197 9.68 29.04 7.90
C GLN A 197 10.51 27.77 7.68
N MET A 198 11.12 27.64 6.50
CA MET A 198 12.04 26.54 6.16
C MET A 198 13.42 27.13 5.86
N PRO A 199 14.33 27.12 6.85
CA PRO A 199 15.65 26.50 6.68
C PRO A 199 16.24 26.01 8.04
N SER A 200 17.28 25.18 8.18
CA SER A 200 18.06 24.36 7.28
C SER A 200 17.87 22.90 7.69
N GLY A 201 17.28 22.11 6.78
CA GLY A 201 17.61 20.71 6.54
C GLY A 201 17.37 19.64 7.62
N MET A 202 16.67 18.62 7.15
CA MET A 202 17.26 17.27 7.06
C MET A 202 17.05 16.35 8.26
N ASP A 203 17.18 16.79 9.50
CA ASP A 203 17.03 15.88 10.64
C ASP A 203 15.58 15.37 10.80
N ALA A 204 14.60 16.19 10.44
CA ALA A 204 13.18 15.82 10.39
C ALA A 204 12.83 14.91 9.20
N ALA A 205 13.57 14.96 8.09
CA ALA A 205 13.45 14.02 6.97
C ALA A 205 14.09 12.66 7.31
N TYR A 206 15.16 12.65 8.13
CA TYR A 206 15.79 11.44 8.67
C TYR A 206 14.90 10.66 9.66
N ALA A 207 14.08 11.33 10.45
CA ALA A 207 13.09 10.68 11.32
C ALA A 207 11.89 10.10 10.54
N TRP A 208 11.55 10.73 9.42
CA TRP A 208 10.39 10.38 8.59
C TRP A 208 10.68 9.16 7.69
N HIS A 209 11.89 9.05 7.15
CA HIS A 209 12.40 7.84 6.47
C HIS A 209 12.65 6.65 7.42
N ALA A 210 12.84 6.88 8.71
CA ALA A 210 13.11 5.82 9.69
C ALA A 210 11.83 5.06 10.13
N TYR A 211 10.64 5.62 9.92
CA TYR A 211 9.35 5.04 10.35
C TYR A 211 8.48 4.51 9.18
N ALA A 212 8.60 5.07 7.97
CA ALA A 212 7.83 4.58 6.82
C ALA A 212 8.50 3.36 6.17
N GLU A 213 7.81 2.22 6.17
CA GLU A 213 8.17 0.95 5.51
C GLU A 213 8.39 1.13 3.98
N GLY A 214 9.51 1.73 3.63
CA GLY A 214 10.11 1.76 2.31
C GLY A 214 9.48 2.69 1.28
N LEU A 215 8.16 2.76 1.12
CA LEU A 215 7.59 3.24 -0.16
C LEU A 215 6.12 3.74 -0.09
N ARG A 216 5.79 4.70 0.79
CA ARG A 216 4.53 5.48 0.65
C ARG A 216 4.83 6.97 0.43
N PRO A 217 4.00 7.69 -0.34
CA PRO A 217 4.14 9.15 -0.50
C PRO A 217 4.10 9.87 0.85
N SER A 218 4.73 11.04 0.91
CA SER A 218 4.73 11.93 2.08
C SER A 218 3.33 12.30 2.60
N SER A 219 2.34 12.27 1.71
CA SER A 219 0.94 12.58 1.99
C SER A 219 0.23 11.57 2.91
N PHE A 220 0.81 10.40 3.19
CA PHE A 220 0.17 9.35 4.00
C PHE A 220 0.60 9.31 5.48
N LEU A 221 1.53 10.14 5.96
CA LEU A 221 1.98 10.10 7.37
C LEU A 221 1.25 11.07 8.32
N LEU A 222 -0.07 10.99 8.37
CA LEU A 222 -0.87 11.70 9.38
C LEU A 222 -0.85 11.06 10.78
N HIS A 223 0.21 10.34 11.15
CA HIS A 223 0.34 9.73 12.48
C HIS A 223 1.61 10.20 13.19
N ARG A 224 1.42 10.72 14.41
CA ARG A 224 2.53 11.05 15.32
C ARG A 224 3.27 9.77 15.74
N PRO A 225 4.61 9.80 15.82
CA PRO A 225 5.40 8.66 16.27
C PRO A 225 5.17 8.37 17.77
N PRO A 226 5.31 7.10 18.22
CA PRO A 226 5.34 6.79 19.65
C PRO A 226 6.63 7.34 20.29
N ASN A 227 6.51 7.83 21.53
CA ASN A 227 7.64 8.37 22.29
C ASN A 227 8.73 7.32 22.48
N SER A 228 9.91 7.55 21.89
CA SER A 228 11.13 6.83 22.23
C SER A 228 11.63 7.34 23.58
N GLY A 229 11.23 6.67 24.66
CA GLY A 229 11.90 6.81 25.94
C GLY A 229 13.28 6.17 25.88
N CYS A 230 14.32 7.01 25.87
CA CYS A 230 15.65 6.79 26.45
C CYS A 230 16.19 8.16 26.85
#